data_AF-A0A6A0H312-F1
#
_entry.id   AF-A0A6A0H312-F1
#
_cell.length_a   1.000
_cell.length_b   1.000
_cell.length_c   1.000
_cell.angle_alpha   90.00
_cell.angle_beta   90.00
_cell.angle_gamma   90.00
#
_symmetry.space_group_name_H-M   'P 1'
#
loop_
_entity.id
_entity.type
_entity.pdbx_description
1 polymer ?
#
loop_
_entity_poly.entity_id
_entity_poly.type
_entity_poly.pdbx_seq_one_letter_code
_entity_poly.pdbx_strand_id
1 'polypeptide(L)'
;MLIAVAEAGKREFNRATLMNIGALESAKLYPYDCLVFHDIDLLPEDDRNLYACREQPLHLSVAVDTLGYTLPYKNIFGGAGAISVEQFRRVNGFSNKFWGWGGEDDDMANRIKYHGLSISRNPANISRYTMIRHYKDKPNPLRFALTCSP
;
A
#
# COMPACT_ATOMS: atom_id res chain seq x y z
N MET A 1 -16.18 6.34 0.46
CA MET A 1 -16.56 5.24 -0.44
C MET A 1 -15.60 4.10 -0.19
N LEU A 2 -16.08 2.87 -0.06
CA LEU A 2 -15.24 1.67 0.06
C LEU A 2 -15.39 0.84 -1.22
N ILE A 3 -14.27 0.37 -1.76
CA ILE A 3 -14.24 -0.48 -2.96
C ILE A 3 -13.43 -1.72 -2.63
N ALA A 4 -14.08 -2.87 -2.70
CA ALA A 4 -13.41 -4.17 -2.62
C ALA A 4 -13.18 -4.68 -4.04
N VAL A 5 -11.92 -4.88 -4.42
CA VAL A 5 -11.54 -5.43 -5.73
C VAL A 5 -11.18 -6.90 -5.53
N ALA A 6 -11.97 -7.79 -6.12
CA ALA A 6 -11.77 -9.22 -6.01
C ALA A 6 -11.09 -9.79 -7.27
N GLU A 7 -10.08 -10.62 -7.08
CA GLU A 7 -9.52 -11.43 -8.17
C GLU A 7 -10.35 -12.70 -8.37
N ALA A 8 -10.65 -13.02 -9.64
CA ALA A 8 -11.27 -14.27 -10.03
C ALA A 8 -10.25 -15.21 -10.69
N GLY A 9 -10.36 -16.51 -10.40
CA GLY A 9 -9.52 -17.55 -11.01
C GLY A 9 -8.63 -18.27 -10.00
N LYS A 10 -7.65 -19.04 -10.53
CA LYS A 10 -6.70 -19.85 -9.74
C LYS A 10 -5.23 -19.45 -9.95
N ARG A 11 -5.00 -18.24 -10.48
CA ARG A 11 -3.64 -17.70 -10.67
C ARG A 11 -3.09 -17.21 -9.33
N GLU A 12 -1.80 -16.90 -9.29
CA GLU A 12 -1.21 -16.23 -8.13
C GLU A 12 -1.84 -14.86 -7.93
N PHE A 13 -2.07 -14.48 -6.68
CA PHE A 13 -2.66 -13.19 -6.34
C PHE A 13 -1.73 -12.03 -6.74
N ASN A 14 -2.29 -10.96 -7.32
CA ASN A 14 -1.55 -9.76 -7.70
C ASN A 14 -2.14 -8.52 -7.04
N ARG A 15 -1.70 -8.26 -5.81
CA ARG A 15 -2.15 -7.15 -4.96
C ARG A 15 -2.06 -5.79 -5.65
N ALA A 16 -0.89 -5.47 -6.21
CA ALA A 16 -0.63 -4.20 -6.89
C ALA A 16 -1.54 -3.96 -8.10
N THR A 17 -1.80 -4.99 -8.90
CA THR A 17 -2.70 -4.88 -10.05
C THR A 17 -4.13 -4.60 -9.61
N LEU A 18 -4.61 -5.24 -8.55
CA LEU A 18 -5.95 -4.98 -8.01
C LEU A 18 -6.08 -3.56 -7.46
N MET A 19 -5.02 -3.02 -6.85
CA MET A 19 -4.97 -1.62 -6.42
C MET A 19 -5.07 -0.65 -7.60
N ASN A 20 -4.35 -0.92 -8.69
CA ASN A 20 -4.46 -0.14 -9.93
C ASN A 20 -5.88 -0.19 -10.52
N ILE A 21 -6.49 -1.38 -10.56
CA ILE A 21 -7.88 -1.55 -11.01
C ILE A 21 -8.83 -0.74 -10.11
N GLY A 22 -8.68 -0.84 -8.79
CA GLY A 22 -9.49 -0.09 -7.83
C GLY A 22 -9.40 1.42 -8.04
N ALA A 23 -8.19 1.95 -8.26
CA ALA A 23 -7.99 3.36 -8.57
C ALA A 23 -8.71 3.76 -9.86
N LEU A 24 -8.58 2.98 -10.93
CA LEU A 24 -9.23 3.25 -12.22
C LEU A 24 -10.76 3.18 -12.15
N GLU A 25 -11.31 2.15 -11.51
CA GLU A 25 -12.76 1.98 -11.39
C GLU A 25 -13.39 3.00 -10.44
N SER A 26 -12.69 3.38 -9.36
CA SER A 26 -13.17 4.42 -8.44
C SER A 26 -13.39 5.77 -9.13
N ALA A 27 -12.51 6.12 -10.07
CA ALA A 27 -12.58 7.38 -10.81
C ALA A 27 -13.81 7.47 -11.72
N LYS A 28 -14.42 6.33 -12.09
CA LYS A 28 -15.67 6.31 -12.87
C LYS A 28 -16.89 6.59 -12.00
N LEU A 29 -16.79 6.37 -10.69
CA LEU A 29 -17.89 6.55 -9.75
C LEU A 29 -17.94 7.99 -9.21
N TYR A 30 -16.78 8.59 -8.96
CA TYR A 30 -16.67 9.94 -8.42
C TYR A 30 -15.25 10.50 -8.66
N PRO A 31 -15.08 11.83 -8.85
CA PRO A 31 -13.77 12.46 -8.93
C PRO A 31 -13.12 12.54 -7.55
N TYR A 32 -12.59 11.42 -7.05
CA TYR A 32 -11.82 11.40 -5.81
C TYR A 32 -10.49 12.12 -5.97
N ASP A 33 -10.06 12.83 -4.93
CA ASP A 33 -8.73 13.45 -4.86
C ASP A 33 -7.73 12.59 -4.07
N CYS A 34 -8.23 11.62 -3.30
CA CYS A 34 -7.44 10.79 -2.40
C CYS A 34 -7.74 9.30 -2.57
N LEU A 35 -6.68 8.50 -2.66
CA LEU A 35 -6.74 7.05 -2.69
C LEU A 35 -6.10 6.50 -1.41
N VAL A 36 -6.83 5.60 -0.73
CA VAL A 36 -6.30 4.83 0.39
C VAL A 36 -6.28 3.36 -0.01
N PHE A 37 -5.09 2.80 -0.05
CA PHE A 37 -4.85 1.38 -0.31
C PHE A 37 -4.64 0.67 1.01
N HIS A 38 -5.33 -0.45 1.21
CA HIS A 38 -5.47 -1.02 2.54
C HIS A 38 -5.60 -2.55 2.48
N ASP A 39 -4.74 -3.26 3.20
CA ASP A 39 -4.87 -4.70 3.39
C ASP A 39 -6.06 -5.02 4.32
N ILE A 40 -6.88 -5.99 3.94
CA ILE A 40 -8.14 -6.29 4.64
C ILE A 40 -7.94 -6.85 6.06
N ASP A 41 -6.74 -7.33 6.37
CA ASP A 41 -6.35 -7.93 7.63
C ASP A 41 -5.74 -6.93 8.62
N LEU A 42 -5.62 -5.66 8.27
CA LEU A 42 -5.10 -4.62 9.17
C LEU A 42 -6.27 -3.81 9.76
N LEU A 43 -6.25 -3.60 11.07
CA LEU A 43 -7.25 -2.78 11.78
C LEU A 43 -6.56 -1.65 12.54
N PRO A 44 -6.90 -0.36 12.29
CA PRO A 44 -6.33 0.74 13.03
C PRO A 44 -6.80 0.72 14.49
N GLU A 45 -5.89 0.98 15.41
CA GLU A 45 -6.17 0.98 16.86
C GLU A 45 -6.53 2.37 17.42
N ASP A 46 -6.34 3.42 16.63
CA ASP A 46 -6.48 4.81 17.08
C ASP A 46 -7.15 5.66 15.99
N ASP A 47 -8.25 6.31 16.33
CA ASP A 47 -9.07 7.11 15.41
C ASP A 47 -8.43 8.44 15.00
N ARG A 48 -7.34 8.85 15.68
CA ARG A 48 -6.52 10.00 15.29
C ARG A 48 -5.67 9.70 14.06
N ASN A 49 -5.52 8.43 13.67
CA ASN A 49 -4.85 8.06 12.43
C ASN A 49 -5.77 8.26 11.22
N LEU A 50 -5.92 9.51 10.80
CA LEU A 50 -6.86 9.87 9.75
C LEU A 50 -6.53 9.21 8.40
N TYR A 51 -7.54 8.60 7.80
CA TYR A 51 -7.49 8.00 6.45
C TYR A 51 -7.65 9.10 5.40
N ALA A 52 -6.62 9.93 5.27
CA ALA A 52 -6.62 11.10 4.38
C ALA A 52 -5.25 11.29 3.72
N CYS A 53 -5.27 11.92 2.55
CA CYS A 53 -4.06 12.27 1.82
C CYS A 53 -3.44 13.58 2.36
N ARG A 54 -2.13 13.74 2.13
CA ARG A 54 -1.34 14.91 2.52
C ARG A 54 -0.49 15.38 1.33
N GLU A 55 0.30 16.44 1.54
CA GLU A 55 1.29 16.93 0.57
C GLU A 55 2.28 15.86 0.10
N GLN A 56 2.51 14.84 0.92
CA GLN A 56 3.37 13.70 0.65
C GLN A 56 2.59 12.40 0.87
N PRO A 57 2.85 11.32 0.10
CA PRO A 57 2.27 10.01 0.36
C PRO A 57 2.39 9.61 1.83
N LEU A 58 1.32 9.09 2.42
CA LEU A 58 1.22 8.81 3.85
C LEU A 58 1.21 7.30 4.07
N HIS A 59 2.18 6.79 4.82
CA HIS A 59 2.14 5.41 5.30
C HIS A 59 1.39 5.37 6.64
N LEU A 60 0.25 4.67 6.65
CA LEU A 60 -0.69 4.65 7.78
C LEU A 60 -0.31 3.56 8.79
N SER A 61 0.07 2.36 8.34
CA SER A 61 0.37 1.19 9.18
C SER A 61 1.81 1.17 9.70
N VAL A 62 2.20 2.19 10.46
CA VAL A 62 3.59 2.36 10.93
C VAL A 62 3.98 1.33 11.99
N ALA A 63 3.06 0.96 12.88
CA ALA A 63 3.32 0.09 14.03
C ALA A 63 2.30 -1.06 14.07
N VAL A 64 2.68 -2.23 13.56
CA VAL A 64 1.80 -3.42 13.52
C VAL A 64 2.12 -4.36 14.69
N ASP A 65 1.11 -4.90 15.36
CA ASP A 65 1.22 -5.79 16.53
C ASP A 65 2.13 -7.01 16.29
N THR A 66 1.97 -7.68 15.14
CA THR A 66 2.78 -8.85 14.74
C THR A 66 4.25 -8.52 14.47
N LEU A 67 4.59 -7.24 14.35
CA LEU A 67 5.94 -6.70 14.17
C LEU A 67 6.43 -6.00 15.46
N GLY A 68 5.77 -6.27 16.60
CA GLY A 68 6.12 -5.68 17.89
C GLY A 68 5.94 -4.16 17.92
N TYR A 69 4.93 -3.64 17.21
CA TYR A 69 4.67 -2.21 17.06
C TYR A 69 5.88 -1.39 16.58
N THR A 70 6.78 -2.03 15.82
CA THR A 70 8.01 -1.42 15.33
C THR A 70 7.98 -1.35 13.81
N LEU A 71 8.44 -0.23 13.26
CA LEU A 71 8.56 -0.06 11.81
C LEU A 71 9.68 -1.00 11.28
N PRO A 72 9.38 -1.94 10.36
CA PRO A 72 10.36 -2.95 9.93
C PRO A 72 11.61 -2.35 9.27
N TYR A 73 11.41 -1.36 8.41
CA TYR A 73 12.48 -0.62 7.74
C TYR A 73 11.97 0.73 7.21
N LYS A 74 12.88 1.68 6.98
CA LYS A 74 12.54 3.09 6.70
C LYS A 74 11.70 3.31 5.43
N ASN A 75 11.91 2.48 4.41
CA ASN A 75 11.30 2.67 3.09
C ASN A 75 9.97 1.93 2.91
N ILE A 76 9.49 1.17 3.90
CA ILE A 76 8.26 0.39 3.78
C ILE A 76 7.03 1.27 3.47
N PHE A 77 6.22 0.81 2.52
CA PHE A 77 4.94 1.43 2.14
C PHE A 77 3.79 0.40 2.04
N GLY A 78 3.99 -0.82 2.55
CA GLY A 78 3.01 -1.89 2.59
C GLY A 78 1.95 -1.72 3.69
N GLY A 79 0.97 -2.63 3.74
CA GLY A 79 -0.12 -2.57 4.70
C GLY A 79 -1.21 -1.58 4.30
N ALA A 80 -1.17 -0.39 4.90
CA ALA A 80 -2.09 0.71 4.64
C ALA A 80 -1.34 1.98 4.27
N GLY A 81 -1.72 2.60 3.14
CA GLY A 81 -1.10 3.81 2.63
C GLY A 81 -2.10 4.71 1.89
N ALA A 82 -1.92 6.02 2.01
CA ALA A 82 -2.72 7.04 1.33
C ALA A 82 -1.85 7.85 0.35
N ILE A 83 -2.39 8.12 -0.83
CA ILE A 83 -1.73 8.87 -1.89
C ILE A 83 -2.78 9.65 -2.68
N SER A 84 -2.51 10.93 -2.96
CA SER A 84 -3.43 11.73 -3.77
C SER A 84 -3.50 11.17 -5.20
N VAL A 85 -4.61 11.40 -5.90
CA VAL A 85 -4.76 10.97 -7.29
C VAL A 85 -3.68 11.59 -8.19
N GLU A 86 -3.28 12.83 -7.91
CA GLU A 86 -2.17 13.49 -8.61
C GLU A 86 -0.84 12.76 -8.39
N GLN A 87 -0.46 12.51 -7.14
CA GLN A 87 0.77 11.77 -6.80
C GLN A 87 0.76 10.36 -7.39
N PHE A 88 -0.39 9.66 -7.33
CA PHE A 88 -0.55 8.31 -7.87
C PHE A 88 -0.34 8.27 -9.39
N ARG A 89 -0.90 9.25 -10.11
CA ARG A 89 -0.66 9.42 -11.55
C ARG A 89 0.79 9.77 -11.85
N ARG A 90 1.40 10.65 -11.04
CA ARG A 90 2.81 11.07 -11.20
C ARG A 90 3.78 9.90 -11.12
N VAL A 91 3.51 8.91 -10.25
CA VAL A 91 4.34 7.69 -10.11
C VAL A 91 3.94 6.55 -11.07
N ASN A 92 2.97 6.79 -11.95
CA ASN A 92 2.40 5.80 -12.86
C ASN A 92 1.84 4.54 -12.14
N GLY A 93 1.16 4.75 -11.01
CA GLY A 93 0.56 3.67 -10.22
C GLY A 93 1.55 2.62 -9.70
N PHE A 94 1.01 1.48 -9.25
CA PHE A 94 1.81 0.33 -8.84
C PHE A 94 2.32 -0.48 -10.04
N SER A 95 3.40 -1.24 -9.87
CA SER A 95 3.85 -2.20 -10.89
C SER A 95 2.92 -3.42 -10.98
N ASN A 96 2.49 -3.76 -12.19
CA ASN A 96 1.68 -4.96 -12.46
C ASN A 96 2.51 -6.26 -12.53
N LYS A 97 3.83 -6.20 -12.32
CA LYS A 97 4.75 -7.34 -12.50
C LYS A 97 4.82 -8.28 -11.28
N PHE A 98 4.29 -7.86 -10.13
CA PHE A 98 4.40 -8.59 -8.87
C PHE A 98 3.27 -9.59 -8.70
N TRP A 99 3.50 -10.81 -9.18
CA TRP A 99 2.65 -11.98 -8.94
C TRP A 99 3.12 -12.71 -7.67
N GLY A 100 2.19 -13.04 -6.77
CA GLY A 100 2.53 -13.60 -5.45
C GLY A 100 3.01 -12.56 -4.44
N TRP A 101 3.46 -13.03 -3.27
CA TRP A 101 3.73 -12.14 -2.13
C TRP A 101 5.09 -11.41 -2.21
N GLY A 102 5.02 -10.08 -2.15
CA GLY A 102 6.09 -9.19 -1.72
C GLY A 102 6.82 -8.43 -2.83
N GLY A 103 7.34 -7.25 -2.44
CA GLY A 103 8.21 -6.38 -3.24
C GLY A 103 7.47 -5.30 -4.02
N GLU A 104 6.16 -5.38 -4.16
CA GLU A 104 5.37 -4.40 -4.89
C GLU A 104 5.23 -3.06 -4.15
N ASP A 105 5.23 -3.11 -2.82
CA ASP A 105 5.23 -1.96 -1.93
C ASP A 105 6.60 -1.28 -1.88
N ASP A 106 7.67 -2.07 -1.91
CA ASP A 106 9.05 -1.57 -2.07
C ASP A 106 9.26 -0.88 -3.43
N ASP A 107 8.72 -1.45 -4.51
CA ASP A 107 8.71 -0.81 -5.84
C ASP A 107 7.95 0.51 -5.83
N MET A 108 6.77 0.56 -5.20
CA MET A 108 6.02 1.81 -5.03
C MET A 108 6.82 2.85 -4.24
N ALA A 109 7.47 2.45 -3.14
CA ALA A 109 8.33 3.34 -2.37
C ALA A 109 9.49 3.91 -3.20
N ASN A 110 10.09 3.08 -4.06
CA ASN A 110 11.13 3.51 -5.00
C ASN A 110 10.60 4.51 -6.03
N ARG A 111 9.41 4.27 -6.60
CA ARG A 111 8.76 5.21 -7.53
C ARG A 111 8.44 6.56 -6.89
N ILE A 112 7.87 6.54 -5.69
CA ILE A 112 7.62 7.74 -4.88
C ILE A 112 8.91 8.57 -4.76
N LYS A 113 10.00 7.92 -4.34
CA LYS A 113 11.30 8.57 -4.19
C LYS A 113 11.88 9.07 -5.52
N TYR A 114 11.79 8.26 -6.58
CA TYR A 114 12.28 8.62 -7.92
C TYR A 114 11.62 9.90 -8.44
N HIS A 115 10.33 10.09 -8.17
CA HIS A 115 9.59 11.28 -8.56
C HIS A 115 9.74 12.47 -7.60
N GLY A 116 10.69 12.43 -6.66
CA GLY A 116 10.97 13.52 -5.72
C GLY A 116 9.94 13.68 -4.60
N LEU A 117 9.11 12.65 -4.38
CA LEU A 117 8.21 12.58 -3.23
C LEU A 117 8.89 11.83 -2.08
N SER A 118 8.32 11.96 -0.88
CA SER A 118 8.79 11.28 0.33
C SER A 118 7.63 10.60 1.04
N ILE A 119 7.91 9.54 1.80
CA ILE A 119 6.90 8.87 2.60
C ILE A 119 6.77 9.60 3.94
N SER A 120 5.61 10.22 4.16
CA SER A 120 5.22 10.81 5.42
C SER A 120 4.60 9.75 6.36
N ARG A 121 4.73 9.96 7.67
CA ARG A 121 4.21 9.05 8.70
C ARG A 121 3.70 9.85 9.89
N ASN A 122 2.62 9.36 10.49
CA ASN A 122 2.19 9.80 11.80
C ASN A 122 3.08 9.17 12.89
N PRO A 123 3.12 9.74 14.10
CA PRO A 123 3.78 9.12 15.24
C PRO A 123 3.30 7.67 15.48
N ALA A 124 4.22 6.80 15.92
CA ALA A 124 3.93 5.37 16.09
C ALA A 124 2.89 5.08 17.16
N ASN A 125 2.69 5.97 18.13
CA ASN A 125 1.68 5.81 19.18
C ASN A 125 0.23 5.98 18.67
N ILE A 126 0.02 6.71 17.56
CA ILE A 126 -1.30 6.83 16.92
C ILE A 126 -1.41 5.98 15.65
N SER A 127 -0.30 5.52 15.09
CA SER A 127 -0.28 4.74 13.84
C SER A 127 -0.23 3.22 14.10
N ARG A 128 -0.92 2.77 15.16
CA ARG A 128 -0.94 1.37 15.58
C ARG A 128 -2.00 0.57 14.84
N TYR A 129 -1.66 -0.66 14.49
CA TYR A 129 -2.54 -1.59 13.81
C TYR A 129 -2.46 -2.98 14.42
N THR A 130 -3.62 -3.61 14.54
CA THR A 130 -3.74 -5.04 14.83
C THR A 130 -3.89 -5.80 13.52
N MET A 131 -3.09 -6.84 13.31
CA MET A 131 -3.21 -7.77 12.18
C MET A 131 -4.11 -8.95 12.53
N ILE A 132 -5.18 -9.16 11.77
CA ILE A 132 -6.01 -10.35 11.81
C ILE A 132 -5.14 -11.55 11.46
N ARG A 133 -5.15 -12.59 12.30
CA ARG A 133 -4.26 -13.75 12.12
C ARG A 133 -4.64 -14.55 10.87
N HIS A 134 -3.66 -14.81 10.03
CA HIS A 134 -3.79 -15.68 8.85
C HIS A 134 -2.48 -16.44 8.57
N TYR A 135 -2.55 -17.46 7.72
CA TYR A 135 -1.35 -18.14 7.22
C TYR A 135 -0.59 -17.21 6.27
N LYS A 136 0.73 -17.13 6.44
CA LYS A 136 1.58 -16.33 5.55
C LYS A 136 1.72 -17.02 4.20
N ASP A 137 1.57 -16.24 3.13
CA ASP A 137 1.82 -16.72 1.79
C ASP A 137 3.31 -16.99 1.53
N LYS A 138 3.56 -17.87 0.56
CA LYS A 138 4.91 -18.15 0.10
C LYS A 138 5.47 -16.90 -0.62
N PRO A 139 6.66 -16.40 -0.24
CA PRO A 139 7.25 -15.26 -0.92
C PRO A 139 7.56 -15.53 -2.39
N ASN A 140 7.31 -14.52 -3.23
CA ASN A 140 7.77 -14.55 -4.61
C ASN A 140 9.32 -14.55 -4.61
N PRO A 141 9.97 -15.58 -5.20
CA PRO A 141 11.43 -15.67 -5.24
C PRO A 141 12.09 -14.52 -6.02
N LEU A 142 11.37 -13.88 -6.94
CA LEU A 142 11.85 -12.80 -7.81
C LEU A 142 11.59 -11.40 -7.24
N ARG A 143 10.97 -11.27 -6.06
CA ARG A 143 10.52 -9.97 -5.50
C ARG A 143 11.60 -8.87 -5.50
N PHE A 144 12.84 -9.20 -5.15
CA PHE A 144 13.95 -8.25 -5.14
C PHE A 144 14.54 -7.95 -6.52
N ALA A 145 14.45 -8.90 -7.46
CA ALA A 145 14.89 -8.67 -8.83
C ALA A 145 13.93 -7.74 -9.59
N LEU A 146 12.64 -7.85 -9.27
CA LEU A 146 11.58 -7.02 -9.88
C LEU A 146 11.66 -5.55 -9.45
N THR A 147 12.07 -5.28 -8.21
CA THR A 147 12.25 -3.90 -7.69
C THR A 147 13.42 -3.13 -8.34
N CYS A 148 14.35 -3.83 -9.00
CA CYS A 148 15.54 -3.26 -9.63
C CYS A 148 15.40 -3.03 -11.13
N SER A 149 14.23 -3.30 -11.72
CA SER A 149 14.01 -3.07 -13.14
C SER A 149 13.75 -1.59 -13.43
N PRO A 150 14.51 -0.95 -14.35
CA PRO A 150 14.35 0.45 -14.72
C PRO A 150 12.99 0.73 -15.38
#